data_AF-A0A536QTK9-F1
#
_entry.id   AF-A0A536QTK9-F1
#
_cell.length_a   1.000
_cell.length_b   1.000
_cell.length_c   1.000
_cell.angle_alpha   90.00
_cell.angle_beta   90.00
_cell.angle_gamma   90.00
#
_symmetry.space_group_name_H-M   'P 1'
#
loop_
_entity.id
_entity.type
_entity.pdbx_description
1 polymer ?
#
loop_
_entity_poly.entity_id
_entity_poly.type
_entity_poly.pdbx_seq_one_letter_code
_entity_poly.pdbx_strand_id
1 'polypeptide(L)' 'MSSAVEESIRRYGETEPRIHAFVRYDAEPSLLMDAALEATAATGALVRTPIAVKDIFDTAGSPTERGSALYAGRIAEND' A
#
# COMPACT_ATOMS: atom_id res chain seq x y z
N MET A 1 -15.77 -15.29 2.59
CA MET A 1 -15.86 -14.12 1.67
C MET A 1 -14.46 -13.56 1.56
N SER A 2 -14.05 -13.10 0.38
CA SER A 2 -12.73 -12.48 0.20
C SER A 2 -12.70 -11.12 0.90
N SER A 3 -11.59 -10.74 1.51
CA SER A 3 -11.48 -9.42 2.14
C SER A 3 -11.32 -8.32 1.08
N ALA A 4 -11.65 -7.07 1.42
CA ALA A 4 -11.45 -5.94 0.51
C ALA A 4 -9.97 -5.79 0.09
N VAL A 5 -9.03 -6.19 0.98
CA VAL A 5 -7.61 -6.26 0.69
C VAL A 5 -7.35 -7.27 -0.41
N GLU A 6 -7.74 -8.52 -0.24
CA GLU A 6 -7.57 -9.60 -1.23
C GLU A 6 -8.16 -9.23 -2.61
N GLU A 7 -9.37 -8.66 -2.63
CA GLU A 7 -10.00 -8.21 -3.87
C GLU A 7 -9.20 -7.10 -4.57
N SER A 8 -8.60 -6.19 -3.80
CA SER A 8 -7.76 -5.11 -4.31
C SER A 8 -6.44 -5.63 -4.88
N ILE A 9 -5.80 -6.61 -4.21
CA ILE A 9 -4.57 -7.25 -4.70
C ILE A 9 -4.83 -7.94 -6.04
N ARG A 10 -5.94 -8.69 -6.14
CA ARG A 10 -6.35 -9.34 -7.40
C ARG A 10 -6.53 -8.31 -8.51
N ARG A 11 -7.25 -7.21 -8.23
CA ARG A 11 -7.51 -6.16 -9.22
C ARG A 11 -6.24 -5.40 -9.64
N TYR A 12 -5.31 -5.20 -8.71
CA TYR A 12 -3.99 -4.65 -8.99
C TYR A 12 -3.25 -5.53 -10.01
N GLY A 13 -3.17 -6.85 -9.75
CA GLY A 13 -2.49 -7.78 -10.65
C GLY A 13 -3.09 -7.82 -12.06
N GLU A 14 -4.41 -7.66 -12.18
CA GLU A 14 -5.12 -7.64 -13.47
C GLU A 14 -4.92 -6.35 -14.27
N THR A 15 -4.69 -5.22 -13.62
CA THR A 15 -4.79 -3.89 -14.26
C THR A 15 -3.48 -3.12 -14.30
N GLU A 16 -2.59 -3.31 -13.33
CA GLU A 16 -1.37 -2.53 -13.20
C GLU A 16 -0.40 -2.64 -14.41
N PRO A 17 -0.24 -3.81 -15.07
CA PRO A 17 0.60 -3.91 -16.27
C PRO A 17 0.17 -2.99 -17.44
N ARG A 18 -1.04 -2.42 -17.38
CA ARG A 18 -1.58 -1.51 -18.39
C ARG A 18 -1.70 -0.07 -17.90
N ILE A 19 -2.02 0.12 -16.62
CA ILE A 19 -2.30 1.44 -16.06
C ILE A 19 -1.01 2.12 -15.59
N HIS A 20 -0.07 1.36 -15.02
CA HIS A 20 1.15 1.88 -14.40
C HIS A 20 0.85 2.96 -13.34
N ALA A 21 -0.15 2.70 -12.47
CA ALA A 21 -0.57 3.65 -11.45
C ALA A 21 0.35 3.66 -10.22
N PHE A 22 1.09 2.58 -9.96
CA PHE A 22 1.88 2.40 -8.75
C PHE A 22 3.37 2.34 -9.09
N VAL A 23 4.15 3.25 -8.50
CA VAL A 23 5.63 3.16 -8.56
C VAL A 23 6.17 2.05 -7.66
N ARG A 24 5.40 1.68 -6.64
CA ARG A 24 5.71 0.60 -5.68
C ARG A 24 4.42 0.00 -5.16
N TYR A 25 4.38 -1.32 -5.06
CA TYR A 25 3.35 -2.04 -4.34
C TYR A 25 3.93 -3.36 -3.83
N ASP A 26 3.58 -3.71 -2.59
CA ASP A 26 3.92 -4.99 -1.97
C ASP A 26 2.66 -5.58 -1.30
N ALA A 27 2.31 -6.79 -1.72
CA ALA A 27 1.11 -7.48 -1.27
C ALA A 27 1.25 -8.05 0.15
N GLU A 28 2.45 -8.51 0.52
CA GLU A 28 2.67 -9.25 1.76
C GLU A 28 2.38 -8.40 3.01
N PRO A 29 2.90 -7.16 3.15
CA PRO A 29 2.57 -6.30 4.29
C PRO A 29 1.08 -6.00 4.40
N SER A 30 0.39 -5.85 3.26
CA SER A 30 -1.05 -5.58 3.23
C SER A 30 -1.87 -6.75 3.77
N LEU A 31 -1.51 -7.99 3.38
CA LEU A 31 -2.16 -9.21 3.86
C LEU A 31 -1.89 -9.47 5.35
N LEU A 32 -0.64 -9.27 5.80
CA LEU A 32 -0.27 -9.40 7.21
C LEU A 32 -1.04 -8.40 8.09
N MET A 33 -1.17 -7.15 7.64
CA MET A 33 -1.92 -6.13 8.36
C MET A 33 -3.42 -6.45 8.41
N ASP A 34 -4.03 -6.92 7.31
CA ASP A 34 -5.44 -7.32 7.29
C ASP A 34 -5.73 -8.45 8.30
N ALA A 35 -4.88 -9.48 8.32
CA ALA A 35 -4.98 -10.59 9.26
C ALA A 35 -4.81 -10.13 10.72
N ALA A 36 -3.86 -9.22 10.99
CA ALA A 36 -3.65 -8.69 12.33
C ALA A 36 -4.85 -7.85 12.82
N LEU A 37 -5.43 -7.01 11.96
CA LEU A 37 -6.61 -6.21 12.28
C LEU A 37 -7.83 -7.08 12.54
N GLU A 38 -8.00 -8.16 11.77
CA GLU A 38 -9.05 -9.16 12.02
C GLU A 38 -8.85 -9.89 13.34
N ALA A 39 -7.65 -10.41 13.61
CA ALA A 39 -7.34 -11.17 14.81
C ALA A 39 -7.49 -10.33 16.10
N THR A 40 -7.24 -9.03 16.02
CA THR A 40 -7.35 -8.10 17.16
C THR A 40 -8.74 -7.48 17.31
N ALA A 41 -9.69 -7.80 16.42
CA ALA A 41 -11.01 -7.15 16.35
C ALA A 41 -10.91 -5.63 16.36
N ALA A 42 -9.95 -5.09 15.60
CA ALA A 42 -9.71 -3.66 15.52
C ALA A 42 -10.98 -2.90 15.07
N THR A 43 -11.13 -1.68 15.55
CA THR A 43 -12.28 -0.82 15.23
C THR A 43 -11.82 0.53 14.71
N GLY A 44 -12.65 1.19 13.89
CA GLY A 44 -12.35 2.50 13.33
C GLY A 44 -13.01 2.69 11.96
N ALA A 45 -13.15 3.94 11.52
CA ALA A 45 -13.86 4.26 10.28
C ALA A 45 -13.18 3.70 9.01
N LEU A 46 -11.86 3.45 9.06
CA LEU A 46 -11.07 2.92 7.94
C LEU A 46 -10.50 1.54 8.22
N VAL A 47 -10.97 0.84 9.25
CA VAL A 47 -10.44 -0.48 9.60
C VAL A 47 -10.58 -1.42 8.40
N ARG A 48 -9.47 -2.09 8.04
CA ARG A 48 -9.39 -3.02 6.90
C ARG A 48 -9.79 -2.41 5.53
N THR A 49 -9.77 -1.09 5.41
CA THR A 49 -10.01 -0.40 4.13
C THR A 49 -8.70 -0.23 3.37
N PRO A 50 -8.54 -0.79 2.16
CA PRO A 50 -7.35 -0.59 1.35
C PRO A 50 -7.21 0.87 0.93
N ILE A 51 -6.01 1.43 1.10
CA ILE A 51 -5.66 2.77 0.61
C ILE A 51 -4.35 2.73 -0.16
N ALA A 52 -4.20 3.66 -1.10
CA ALA A 52 -2.95 3.95 -1.77
C ALA A 52 -2.56 5.40 -1.48
N VAL A 53 -1.26 5.64 -1.30
CA VAL A 53 -0.72 6.97 -1.08
C VAL A 53 0.09 7.40 -2.28
N LYS A 54 -0.01 8.68 -2.65
CA LYS A 54 0.84 9.25 -3.70
C LYS A 54 2.29 9.26 -3.19
N ASP A 55 3.25 9.00 -4.07
CA ASP A 55 4.70 8.99 -3.82
C ASP A 55 5.31 10.38 -3.47
N ILE A 56 4.53 11.24 -2.83
CA ILE A 56 4.95 12.53 -2.26
C ILE A 56 4.70 12.59 -0.76
N PHE A 57 3.88 11.67 -0.23
CA PHE A 57 3.70 11.48 1.20
C PHE A 57 4.75 10.50 1.67
N ASP A 58 5.41 10.85 2.76
CA ASP A 58 6.41 9.98 3.35
C ASP A 58 5.69 8.77 4.00
N THR A 59 6.36 7.64 4.01
CA THR A 59 5.92 6.43 4.71
C THR A 59 7.18 5.83 5.30
N ALA A 60 7.30 5.87 6.63
CA ALA A 60 8.54 5.56 7.32
C ALA A 60 9.09 4.18 6.89
N GLY A 61 10.38 4.15 6.55
CA GLY A 61 11.07 2.95 6.08
C GLY A 61 10.75 2.55 4.63
N SER A 62 9.87 3.25 3.92
CA SER A 62 9.57 3.01 2.50
C SER A 62 10.27 4.03 1.59
N PRO A 63 10.56 3.66 0.34
CA PRO A 63 10.97 4.62 -0.68
C PRO A 63 9.91 5.69 -0.89
N THR A 64 10.35 6.94 -1.02
CA THR A 64 9.51 8.06 -1.43
C THR A 64 10.31 8.95 -2.38
N GLU A 65 10.12 8.73 -3.67
CA GLU A 65 10.97 9.24 -4.76
C GLU A 65 10.35 10.40 -5.53
N ARG A 66 9.12 10.81 -5.18
CA ARG A 66 8.44 12.00 -5.71
C ARG A 66 8.34 12.01 -7.23
N GLY A 67 8.35 10.83 -7.85
CA GLY A 67 8.36 10.67 -9.30
C GLY A 67 9.50 11.42 -10.00
N SER A 68 10.66 11.60 -9.36
CA SER A 68 11.80 12.33 -9.92
C SER A 68 13.13 11.65 -9.60
N ALA A 69 14.00 11.55 -10.61
CA ALA A 69 15.34 10.97 -10.47
C ALA A 69 16.22 11.68 -9.43
N LEU A 70 15.89 12.93 -9.06
CA LEU A 70 16.58 13.66 -7.98
C LEU A 70 16.43 13.00 -6.61
N TYR A 71 15.38 12.20 -6.41
CA TYR A 71 15.08 11.54 -5.14
C TYR A 71 15.16 10.01 -5.25
N ALA A 72 15.78 9.49 -6.32
CA ALA A 72 15.97 8.04 -6.48
C ALA A 72 16.73 7.45 -5.28
N GLY A 73 16.21 6.38 -4.71
CA GLY A 73 16.77 5.72 -3.52
C GLY A 73 16.50 6.42 -2.20
N ARG A 74 15.72 7.53 -2.17
CA ARG A 74 15.34 8.17 -0.92
C ARG A 74 14.39 7.26 -0.12
N ILE A 75 14.78 6.96 1.12
CA ILE A 75 13.92 6.28 2.10
C ILE A 75 13.44 7.31 3.12
N ALA A 76 12.13 7.33 3.39
CA ALA A 76 11.55 8.21 4.39
C ALA A 76 11.87 7.74 5.82
N GLU A 77 12.22 8.68 6.70
CA GLU A 77 12.50 8.38 8.12
C GLU A 77 11.23 8.44 9.00
N ASN A 78 10.23 9.21 8.59
CA ASN A 78 8.97 9.44 9.30
C ASN A 78 7.81 9.39 8.31
N ASP A 79 6.58 9.35 8.81
CA ASP A 79 5.34 9.49 8.01
C ASP A 79 5.00 10.97 7.73
#